data_AF-M0NXK8-F1
#
_entry.id   AF-M0NXK8-F1
#
_cell.length_a   1.000
_cell.length_b   1.000
_cell.length_c   1.000
_cell.angle_alpha   90.00
_cell.angle_beta   90.00
_cell.angle_gamma   90.00
#
_symmetry.space_group_name_H-M   'P 1'
#
loop_
_entity.id
_entity.type
_entity.pdbx_description
1 polymer ?
#
loop_
_entity_poly.entity_id
_entity_poly.type
_entity_poly.pdbx_seq_one_letter_code
_entity_poly.pdbx_strand_id
1 'polypeptide(L)' 'MSIQKGSTFDCPQCGVTAPSASVPYDALGYAVCPVCSHATAPGADGE' A
#
# COMPACT_ATOMS: atom_id res chain seq x y z
N MET A 1 25.51 7.42 4.96
CA MET A 1 24.06 7.28 5.25
C MET A 1 23.44 6.48 4.12
N SER A 2 23.15 5.19 4.34
CA SER A 2 22.53 4.34 3.33
C SER A 2 21.05 4.73 3.21
N ILE A 3 20.69 5.40 2.12
CA ILE A 3 19.28 5.61 1.78
C ILE A 3 18.64 4.24 1.62
N GLN A 4 17.92 3.81 2.65
CA GLN A 4 17.12 2.59 2.59
C GLN A 4 16.19 2.78 1.40
N LYS A 5 16.38 1.94 0.37
CA LYS A 5 15.60 1.93 -0.86
C LYS A 5 14.15 1.71 -0.42
N GLY A 6 13.42 2.82 -0.26
CA GLY A 6 12.09 2.80 0.32
C GLY A 6 11.22 1.84 -0.47
N SER A 7 10.62 0.87 0.22
CA SER A 7 9.69 -0.05 -0.41
C SER A 7 8.63 0.78 -1.12
N THR A 8 8.56 0.67 -2.43
CA THR A 8 7.54 1.35 -3.22
C THR A 8 6.34 0.41 -3.24
N PHE A 9 5.20 0.91 -2.77
CA PHE A 9 3.94 0.19 -2.84
C PHE A 9 3.44 0.24 -4.27
N ASP A 10 3.19 -0.92 -4.85
CA ASP A 10 2.57 -1.06 -6.16
C ASP A 10 1.15 -1.59 -5.96
N CYS A 11 0.15 -0.88 -6.51
CA CYS A 11 -1.23 -1.27 -6.37
C CYS A 11 -1.65 -2.17 -7.54
N PRO A 12 -2.04 -3.44 -7.31
CA PRO A 12 -2.46 -4.34 -8.38
C PRO A 12 -3.81 -3.95 -9.01
N GLN A 13 -4.61 -3.11 -8.34
CA GLN A 13 -5.95 -2.74 -8.81
C GLN A 13 -5.90 -1.58 -9.83
N CYS A 14 -5.08 -0.57 -9.58
CA CYS A 14 -4.98 0.61 -10.46
C CYS A 14 -3.60 0.79 -11.11
N GLY A 15 -2.62 -0.05 -10.76
CA GLY A 15 -1.25 0.02 -11.28
C GLY A 15 -0.46 1.24 -10.81
N VAL A 16 -0.91 1.94 -9.77
CA VAL A 16 -0.17 3.08 -9.22
C VAL A 16 0.97 2.59 -8.35
N THR A 17 2.13 3.22 -8.53
CA THR A 17 3.30 3.00 -7.69
C THR A 17 3.53 4.24 -6.81
N ALA A 18 3.52 4.07 -5.49
CA ALA A 18 3.68 5.15 -4.50
C ALA A 18 4.69 4.76 -3.42
N PRO A 19 5.48 5.70 -2.88
CA PRO A 19 6.42 5.38 -1.79
C PRO A 19 5.66 4.95 -0.54
N SER A 20 6.09 3.89 0.16
CA SER A 20 5.44 3.42 1.39
C SER A 20 5.36 4.48 2.48
N ALA A 21 6.26 5.47 2.47
CA ALA A 21 6.20 6.63 3.36
C ALA A 21 4.99 7.55 3.14
N SER A 22 4.38 7.52 1.96
CA SER A 22 3.16 8.27 1.60
C SER A 22 1.91 7.40 1.52
N VAL A 23 2.05 6.10 1.69
CA VAL A 23 0.94 5.14 1.61
C VAL A 23 0.23 5.14 2.97
N PRO A 24 -1.09 5.44 3.02
CA PRO A 24 -1.83 5.32 4.25
C PRO A 24 -1.90 3.84 4.68
N TYR A 25 -1.75 3.61 5.98
CA TYR A 25 -1.96 2.29 6.57
C TYR A 25 -3.26 2.29 7.34
N ASP A 26 -4.02 1.21 7.22
CA ASP A 26 -5.24 1.01 8.01
C ASP A 26 -4.90 0.76 9.49
N ALA A 27 -5.89 0.78 10.38
CA ALA A 27 -5.72 0.52 11.82
C ALA A 27 -5.07 -0.84 12.12
N LEU A 28 -5.22 -1.79 11.21
CA LEU A 28 -4.59 -3.12 11.30
C LEU A 28 -3.12 -3.14 10.80
N GLY A 29 -2.62 -2.04 10.24
CA GLY A 29 -1.27 -1.93 9.68
C GLY A 29 -1.13 -2.41 8.23
N TYR A 30 -2.23 -2.56 7.49
CA TYR A 30 -2.21 -2.91 6.06
C TYR A 30 -2.07 -1.67 5.18
N ALA A 31 -1.22 -1.77 4.15
CA ALA A 31 -1.04 -0.70 3.16
C ALA A 31 -2.32 -0.51 2.32
N VAL A 32 -2.81 0.73 2.30
CA VAL A 32 -3.99 1.15 1.54
C VAL A 32 -3.55 2.06 0.40
N CYS A 33 -3.99 1.72 -0.82
CA CYS A 33 -3.68 2.53 -1.99
C CYS A 33 -4.24 3.96 -1.82
N PRO A 34 -3.42 5.01 -1.94
CA PRO A 34 -3.90 6.39 -1.80
C PRO A 34 -4.78 6.86 -2.98
N VAL A 35 -4.79 6.13 -4.10
CA VAL A 35 -5.55 6.52 -5.32
C VAL A 35 -6.93 5.88 -5.33
N CYS A 36 -6.98 4.55 -5.26
CA CYS A 36 -8.23 3.79 -5.34
C CYS A 36 -8.72 3.27 -3.99
N SER A 37 -8.04 3.60 -2.89
CA SER A 37 -8.36 3.15 -1.53
C SER A 37 -8.37 1.64 -1.35
N HIS A 38 -7.73 0.90 -2.25
CA HIS A 38 -7.63 -0.56 -2.18
C HIS A 38 -6.63 -0.96 -1.09
N ALA A 39 -7.10 -1.65 -0.05
CA ALA A 39 -6.25 -2.26 0.95
C ALA A 39 -5.67 -3.56 0.40
N THR A 40 -4.35 -3.73 0.47
CA THR A 40 -3.69 -4.99 0.03
C THR A 40 -3.87 -6.14 1.04
N ALA A 41 -4.84 -6.02 1.95
CA ALA A 41 -5.09 -6.98 3.01
C ALA A 41 -5.38 -8.37 2.40
N PRO A 42 -4.79 -9.47 2.93
CA PRO A 42 -5.00 -10.83 2.44
C PRO A 42 -6.45 -11.38 2.53
N GLY A 43 -7.44 -10.56 2.85
CA GLY A 43 -8.84 -10.96 3.05
C GLY A 43 -9.86 -9.91 2.59
N ALA A 44 -9.49 -9.04 1.65
CA ALA A 44 -10.48 -8.14 1.02
C ALA A 44 -11.44 -8.87 0.05
N ASP A 45 -11.19 -10.15 -0.23
CA ASP A 45 -12.17 -11.09 -0.75
C ASP A 45 -12.69 -11.90 0.45
N GLY A 46 -13.96 -11.67 0.81
CA GLY A 46 -14.42 -11.75 2.19
C GLY A 46 -14.81 -13.12 2.77
N GLU A 47 -15.22 -13.06 4.03
CA GLU A 47 -16.35 -13.81 4.58
C GLU A 47 -17.14 -12.89 5.53
#